data_AF-A0A8T4KTV9-F1
#
_entry.id   AF-A0A8T4KTV9-F1
#
_cell.length_a   1.000
_cell.length_b   1.000
_cell.length_c   1.000
_cell.angle_alpha   90.00
_cell.angle_beta   90.00
_cell.angle_gamma   90.00
#
_symmetry.space_group_name_H-M   'P 1'
#
loop_
_entity.id
_entity.type
_entity.pdbx_description
1 polymer ?
#
loop_
_entity_poly.entity_id
_entity_poly.type
_entity_poly.pdbx_seq_one_letter_code
_entity_poly.pdbx_strand_id
1 'polypeptide(L)'
;AILLSGCTQQSSQADVEKCNDLPEIESKMQCKYELFSKQELSFCDSLSAENDKYYCYSSIAMAKKDKELCNLLDNENWVNTYQNSCIAGVAEATKDSQLCIEITDEIPRDMCYLAVATAKKDAKICDLIVKSDIKGKCVENTA
;
A
#
# COMPACT_ATOMS: atom_id res chain seq x y z
N ALA A 1 -39.68 16.01 -4.40
CA ALA A 1 -38.35 15.71 -3.83
C ALA A 1 -37.85 14.43 -4.50
N ILE A 2 -37.04 14.57 -5.55
CA ILE A 2 -36.34 13.44 -6.18
C ILE A 2 -34.88 13.69 -5.84
N LEU A 3 -34.35 12.94 -4.87
CA LEU A 3 -32.94 12.95 -4.53
C LEU A 3 -32.20 12.24 -5.66
N LEU A 4 -31.52 13.01 -6.51
CA LEU A 4 -30.51 12.48 -7.42
C LEU A 4 -29.34 12.03 -6.55
N SER A 5 -29.35 10.75 -6.16
CA SER A 5 -28.22 10.04 -5.59
C SER A 5 -27.02 10.21 -6.52
N GLY A 6 -25.95 10.82 -6.00
CA GLY A 6 -24.71 11.00 -6.74
C GLY A 6 -24.22 9.68 -7.30
N CYS A 7 -23.89 9.66 -8.59
CA CYS A 7 -23.29 8.51 -9.24
C CYS A 7 -21.90 8.27 -8.62
N THR A 8 -21.79 7.37 -7.63
CA THR A 8 -20.51 6.72 -7.34
C THR A 8 -20.27 5.74 -8.48
N GLN A 9 -19.53 6.18 -9.50
CA GLN A 9 -19.14 5.31 -10.61
C GLN A 9 -18.18 4.25 -10.03
N GLN A 10 -18.71 3.08 -9.71
CA GLN A 10 -17.91 1.94 -9.25
C GLN A 10 -16.99 1.54 -10.40
N SER A 11 -15.69 1.41 -10.13
CA SER A 11 -14.73 0.99 -11.15
C SER A 11 -15.07 -0.42 -11.63
N SER A 12 -14.69 -0.75 -12.87
CA SER A 12 -14.92 -2.07 -13.47
C SER A 12 -13.60 -2.80 -13.76
N GLN A 13 -13.68 -4.10 -14.06
CA GLN A 13 -12.54 -4.89 -14.54
C GLN A 13 -11.88 -4.25 -15.77
N ALA A 14 -12.68 -3.66 -16.66
CA ALA A 14 -12.17 -2.95 -17.84
C ALA A 14 -11.35 -1.70 -17.49
N ASP A 15 -11.60 -1.06 -16.34
CA ASP A 15 -10.79 0.07 -15.88
C ASP A 15 -9.44 -0.39 -15.32
N VAL A 16 -9.40 -1.57 -14.69
CA VAL A 16 -8.15 -2.21 -14.24
C VAL A 16 -7.27 -2.58 -15.44
N GLU A 17 -7.86 -3.10 -16.52
CA GLU A 17 -7.16 -3.42 -17.77
C GLU A 17 -6.50 -2.18 -18.38
N LYS A 18 -7.19 -1.03 -18.41
CA LYS A 18 -6.58 0.24 -18.86
C LYS A 18 -5.34 0.62 -18.05
N CYS A 19 -5.36 0.40 -16.73
CA CYS A 19 -4.17 0.63 -15.90
C CYS A 19 -3.04 -0.34 -16.26
N ASN A 20 -3.36 -1.60 -16.62
CA ASN A 20 -2.35 -2.60 -17.00
C ASN A 20 -1.67 -2.28 -18.34
N ASP A 21 -2.35 -1.56 -19.23
CA ASP A 21 -1.85 -1.18 -20.56
C ASP A 21 -0.87 -0.01 -20.54
N LEU A 22 -0.69 0.68 -19.42
CA LEU A 22 0.27 1.79 -19.30
C LEU A 22 1.71 1.27 -19.53
N PRO A 23 2.63 2.05 -20.14
CA PRO A 23 3.96 1.54 -20.47
C PRO A 23 4.89 1.43 -19.26
N GLU A 24 4.77 2.34 -18.30
CA GLU A 24 5.67 2.44 -17.15
C GLU A 24 5.07 1.82 -15.89
N ILE A 25 5.89 1.08 -15.13
CA ILE A 25 5.47 0.42 -13.89
C ILE A 25 4.90 1.43 -12.88
N GLU A 26 5.55 2.58 -12.71
CA GLU A 26 5.10 3.65 -11.81
C GLU A 26 3.71 4.17 -12.22
N SER A 27 3.51 4.42 -13.51
CA SER A 27 2.22 4.84 -14.06
C SER A 27 1.13 3.79 -13.82
N LYS A 28 1.43 2.48 -13.99
CA LYS A 28 0.49 1.38 -13.68
C LYS A 28 0.09 1.39 -12.20
N MET A 29 1.10 1.47 -11.32
CA MET A 29 0.89 1.44 -9.87
C MET A 29 0.07 2.64 -9.40
N GLN A 30 0.38 3.84 -9.88
CA GLN A 30 -0.35 5.06 -9.57
C GLN A 30 -1.81 4.97 -10.05
N CYS A 31 -2.04 4.52 -11.28
CA CYS A 31 -3.39 4.33 -11.83
C CYS A 31 -4.22 3.38 -10.96
N LYS A 32 -3.65 2.22 -10.59
CA LYS A 32 -4.33 1.25 -9.73
C LYS A 32 -4.62 1.81 -8.34
N TYR A 33 -3.67 2.52 -7.73
CA TYR A 33 -3.89 3.15 -6.43
C TYR A 33 -5.06 4.14 -6.47
N GLU A 34 -5.10 5.03 -7.46
CA GLU A 34 -6.17 6.03 -7.60
C GLU A 34 -7.54 5.40 -7.88
N LEU A 35 -7.55 4.30 -8.65
CA LEU A 35 -8.75 3.55 -8.98
C LEU A 35 -9.30 2.82 -7.74
N PHE A 36 -8.44 2.09 -7.02
CA PHE A 36 -8.84 1.23 -5.91
C PHE A 36 -9.10 1.97 -4.61
N SER A 37 -8.34 3.03 -4.30
CA SER A 37 -8.43 3.79 -3.03
C SER A 37 -9.82 4.37 -2.75
N LYS A 38 -10.69 4.46 -3.76
CA LYS A 38 -12.04 5.02 -3.68
C LYS A 38 -13.14 3.96 -3.66
N GLN A 39 -12.78 2.68 -3.72
CA GLN A 39 -13.73 1.58 -3.79
C GLN A 39 -14.08 1.03 -2.41
N GLU A 40 -15.20 0.31 -2.33
CA GLU A 40 -15.55 -0.52 -1.19
C GLU A 40 -14.77 -1.84 -1.22
N LEU A 41 -14.55 -2.46 -0.05
CA LEU A 41 -13.77 -3.71 0.06
C LEU A 41 -14.34 -4.84 -0.80
N SER A 42 -15.67 -4.93 -0.92
CA SER A 42 -16.35 -5.94 -1.74
C SER A 42 -16.03 -5.83 -3.24
N PHE A 43 -15.55 -4.68 -3.70
CA PHE A 43 -15.03 -4.56 -5.06
C PHE A 43 -13.76 -5.39 -5.24
N CYS A 44 -12.86 -5.40 -4.26
CA CYS A 44 -11.63 -6.18 -4.31
C CYS A 44 -11.93 -7.67 -4.45
N ASP A 45 -12.97 -8.18 -3.79
CA ASP A 45 -13.40 -9.59 -3.91
C ASP A 45 -13.85 -9.98 -5.32
N SER A 46 -14.32 -9.02 -6.11
CA SER A 46 -14.79 -9.24 -7.48
C SER A 46 -13.66 -9.35 -8.51
N LEU A 47 -12.43 -8.96 -8.14
CA LEU A 47 -11.28 -8.98 -9.04
C LEU A 47 -10.81 -10.42 -9.27
N SER A 48 -10.49 -10.77 -10.51
CA SER A 48 -10.08 -12.14 -10.86
C SER A 48 -8.61 -12.42 -10.57
N ALA A 49 -7.74 -11.41 -10.63
CA ALA A 49 -6.31 -11.56 -10.42
C ALA A 49 -5.93 -11.32 -8.96
N GLU A 50 -5.26 -12.27 -8.32
CA GLU A 50 -4.84 -12.18 -6.91
C GLU A 50 -3.97 -10.94 -6.63
N ASN A 51 -3.07 -10.58 -7.55
CA ASN A 51 -2.28 -9.35 -7.43
C ASN A 51 -3.19 -8.09 -7.41
N ASP A 52 -4.25 -8.06 -8.22
CA ASP A 52 -5.16 -6.92 -8.25
C ASP A 52 -5.99 -6.84 -6.97
N LYS A 53 -6.41 -7.99 -6.42
CA LYS A 53 -7.03 -8.05 -5.08
C LYS A 53 -6.10 -7.46 -4.03
N TYR A 54 -4.83 -7.89 -4.03
CA TYR A 54 -3.82 -7.39 -3.11
C TYR A 54 -3.65 -5.89 -3.20
N TYR A 55 -3.44 -5.36 -4.41
CA TYR A 55 -3.30 -3.92 -4.62
C TYR A 55 -4.57 -3.17 -4.22
N CYS A 56 -5.75 -3.76 -4.46
CA CYS A 56 -7.02 -3.14 -4.10
C CYS A 56 -7.17 -2.99 -2.59
N TYR A 57 -7.05 -4.07 -1.84
CA TYR A 57 -7.10 -4.06 -0.38
C TYR A 57 -6.07 -3.11 0.22
N SER A 58 -4.82 -3.18 -0.26
CA SER A 58 -3.73 -2.31 0.23
C SER A 58 -4.01 -0.84 -0.06
N SER A 59 -4.52 -0.51 -1.25
CA SER A 59 -4.85 0.87 -1.62
C SER A 59 -5.97 1.45 -0.75
N ILE A 60 -6.98 0.64 -0.43
CA ILE A 60 -8.06 1.05 0.48
C ILE A 60 -7.51 1.22 1.90
N ALA A 61 -6.66 0.30 2.39
CA ALA A 61 -6.02 0.40 3.70
C ALA A 61 -5.21 1.69 3.84
N MET A 62 -4.37 2.01 2.84
CA MET A 62 -3.58 3.25 2.81
C MET A 62 -4.46 4.50 2.77
N ALA A 63 -5.49 4.52 1.92
CA ALA A 63 -6.38 5.67 1.77
C ALA A 63 -7.22 5.93 3.03
N LYS A 64 -7.68 4.86 3.68
CA LYS A 64 -8.42 4.91 4.96
C LYS A 64 -7.50 5.06 6.17
N LYS A 65 -6.19 4.89 6.00
CA LYS A 65 -5.18 4.85 7.07
C LYS A 65 -5.52 3.82 8.15
N ASP A 66 -6.01 2.67 7.71
CA ASP A 66 -6.51 1.61 8.58
C ASP A 66 -5.70 0.34 8.35
N LYS A 67 -4.77 0.06 9.28
CA LYS A 67 -3.89 -1.11 9.20
C LYS A 67 -4.61 -2.43 9.44
N GLU A 68 -5.76 -2.42 10.12
CA GLU A 68 -6.51 -3.65 10.39
C GLU A 68 -7.05 -4.27 9.10
N LEU A 69 -7.23 -3.46 8.05
CA LEU A 69 -7.58 -3.95 6.71
C LEU A 69 -6.46 -4.79 6.07
N CYS A 70 -5.21 -4.63 6.48
CA CYS A 70 -4.11 -5.48 6.02
C CYS A 70 -4.23 -6.93 6.54
N ASN A 71 -4.96 -7.16 7.63
CA ASN A 71 -5.21 -8.52 8.15
C ASN A 71 -6.12 -9.35 7.22
N LEU A 72 -6.84 -8.70 6.30
CA LEU A 72 -7.60 -9.40 5.26
C LEU A 72 -6.69 -10.11 4.23
N LEU A 73 -5.39 -9.77 4.24
CA LEU A 73 -4.37 -10.34 3.36
C LEU A 73 -3.59 -11.48 4.02
N ASP A 74 -3.86 -11.77 5.29
CA ASP A 74 -3.30 -12.91 6.02
C ASP A 74 -4.19 -14.14 5.80
N ASN A 75 -3.98 -14.81 4.67
CA ASN A 75 -4.69 -16.04 4.33
C ASN A 75 -3.71 -17.09 3.75
N GLU A 76 -4.08 -18.38 3.84
CA GLU A 76 -3.21 -19.50 3.45
C GLU A 76 -2.70 -19.46 1.99
N ASN A 77 -3.39 -18.74 1.11
CA ASN A 77 -3.03 -18.63 -0.30
C ASN A 77 -2.11 -17.44 -0.60
N TRP A 78 -1.93 -16.53 0.36
CA TRP A 78 -1.27 -15.25 0.17
C TRP A 78 0.09 -15.26 0.86
N VAL A 79 1.10 -14.73 0.17
CA VAL A 79 2.44 -14.65 0.72
C VAL A 79 2.43 -13.63 1.86
N ASN A 80 2.99 -13.95 3.02
CA ASN A 80 3.16 -13.03 4.18
C ASN A 80 3.69 -11.64 3.75
N THR A 81 4.49 -11.60 2.69
CA THR A 81 4.98 -10.37 2.03
C THR A 81 3.86 -9.37 1.66
N TYR A 82 2.65 -9.82 1.33
CA TYR A 82 1.51 -8.94 1.01
C TYR A 82 1.01 -8.17 2.23
N GLN A 83 0.78 -8.86 3.36
CA GLN A 83 0.41 -8.19 4.61
C GLN A 83 1.50 -7.21 5.03
N ASN A 84 2.77 -7.63 5.01
CA ASN A 84 3.91 -6.78 5.36
C ASN A 84 3.99 -5.52 4.48
N SER A 85 3.78 -5.66 3.16
CA SER A 85 3.78 -4.54 2.22
C SER A 85 2.60 -3.59 2.43
N CYS A 86 1.41 -4.14 2.76
CA CYS A 86 0.24 -3.34 3.10
C CYS A 86 0.48 -2.51 4.37
N ILE A 87 0.99 -3.15 5.44
CA ILE A 87 1.34 -2.47 6.70
C ILE A 87 2.36 -1.35 6.43
N ALA A 88 3.39 -1.62 5.63
CA ALA A 88 4.38 -0.62 5.25
C ALA A 88 3.78 0.57 4.49
N GLY A 89 2.86 0.32 3.56
CA GLY A 89 2.14 1.38 2.86
C GLY A 89 1.27 2.23 3.79
N VAL A 90 0.58 1.60 4.76
CA VAL A 90 -0.20 2.33 5.77
C VAL A 90 0.72 3.17 6.66
N ALA A 91 1.85 2.61 7.10
CA ALA A 91 2.88 3.31 7.87
C ALA A 91 3.41 4.55 7.14
N GLU A 92 3.66 4.44 5.83
CA GLU A 92 4.09 5.56 4.99
C GLU A 92 2.98 6.63 4.88
N ALA A 93 1.74 6.21 4.59
CA ALA A 93 0.59 7.11 4.44
C ALA A 93 0.22 7.85 5.73
N THR A 94 0.46 7.24 6.89
CA THR A 94 0.26 7.84 8.22
C THR A 94 1.51 8.56 8.73
N LYS A 95 2.67 8.30 8.13
CA LYS A 95 4.00 8.69 8.63
C LYS A 95 4.30 8.15 10.03
N ASP A 96 3.73 7.00 10.37
CA ASP A 96 3.87 6.34 11.66
C ASP A 96 4.83 5.13 11.56
N SER A 97 6.06 5.32 12.02
CA SER A 97 7.07 4.26 12.01
C SER A 97 6.79 3.16 13.02
N GLN A 98 5.90 3.37 14.01
CA GLN A 98 5.59 2.32 14.99
C GLN A 98 4.91 1.12 14.35
N LEU A 99 4.17 1.33 13.25
CA LEU A 99 3.52 0.25 12.51
C LEU A 99 4.54 -0.72 11.89
N CYS A 100 5.75 -0.26 11.55
CA CYS A 100 6.80 -1.13 11.01
C CYS A 100 7.24 -2.22 12.00
N ILE A 101 7.03 -2.05 13.31
CA ILE A 101 7.38 -3.04 14.33
C ILE A 101 6.59 -4.35 14.16
N GLU A 102 5.39 -4.28 13.57
CA GLU A 102 4.54 -5.45 13.32
C GLU A 102 5.06 -6.34 12.18
N ILE A 103 5.97 -5.82 11.35
CA ILE A 103 6.60 -6.59 10.27
C ILE A 103 7.75 -7.41 10.87
N THR A 104 7.55 -8.72 10.94
CA THR A 104 8.53 -9.64 11.57
C THR A 104 9.78 -9.86 10.72
N ASP A 105 9.61 -9.85 9.39
CA ASP A 105 10.69 -10.09 8.45
C ASP A 105 11.59 -8.84 8.35
N GLU A 106 12.90 -9.04 8.56
CA GLU A 106 13.86 -7.94 8.68
C GLU A 106 13.89 -7.01 7.45
N ILE A 107 13.98 -7.59 6.25
CA ILE A 107 14.08 -6.80 5.01
C ILE A 107 12.83 -5.93 4.77
N PRO A 108 11.59 -6.46 4.76
CA PRO A 108 10.41 -5.61 4.57
C PRO A 108 10.21 -4.62 5.73
N ARG A 109 10.59 -4.96 6.97
CA ARG A 109 10.57 -4.01 8.09
C ARG A 109 11.52 -2.84 7.86
N ASP A 110 12.74 -3.11 7.45
CA ASP A 110 13.74 -2.09 7.17
C ASP A 110 13.32 -1.21 5.99
N MET A 111 12.70 -1.79 4.96
CA MET A 111 12.10 -1.05 3.86
C MET A 111 10.92 -0.17 4.31
N CYS A 112 10.09 -0.64 5.25
CA CYS A 112 9.03 0.16 5.87
C CYS A 112 9.61 1.40 6.56
N TYR A 113 10.63 1.23 7.42
CA TYR A 113 11.29 2.35 8.08
C TYR A 113 11.88 3.35 7.07
N LEU A 114 12.53 2.87 6.00
CA LEU A 114 13.04 3.71 4.91
C LEU A 114 11.92 4.55 4.28
N ALA A 115 10.78 3.93 3.94
CA ALA A 115 9.64 4.60 3.33
C ALA A 115 9.08 5.70 4.26
N VAL A 116 8.83 5.38 5.53
CA VAL A 116 8.34 6.34 6.53
C VAL A 116 9.35 7.48 6.74
N ALA A 117 10.64 7.17 6.87
CA ALA A 117 11.70 8.16 7.02
C ALA A 117 11.71 9.14 5.85
N THR A 118 11.58 8.63 4.62
CA THR A 118 11.57 9.43 3.38
C THR A 118 10.32 10.30 3.31
N ALA A 119 9.13 9.75 3.59
CA ALA A 119 7.86 10.48 3.56
C ALA A 119 7.75 11.54 4.66
N LYS A 120 8.37 11.29 5.83
CA LYS A 120 8.43 12.22 6.96
C LYS A 120 9.59 13.20 6.89
N LYS A 121 10.60 12.93 6.06
CA LYS A 121 11.90 13.63 6.04
C LYS A 121 12.56 13.63 7.42
N ASP A 122 12.58 12.47 8.06
CA ASP A 122 13.09 12.28 9.42
C ASP A 122 14.18 11.21 9.45
N ALA A 123 15.44 11.65 9.34
CA ALA A 123 16.61 10.78 9.33
C ALA A 123 16.77 9.95 10.62
N LYS A 124 16.14 10.34 11.74
CA LYS A 124 16.22 9.56 12.99
C LYS A 124 15.56 8.20 12.86
N ILE A 125 14.57 8.06 11.97
CA ILE A 125 13.94 6.76 11.70
C ILE A 125 14.94 5.80 11.04
N CYS A 126 15.92 6.29 10.30
CA CYS A 126 16.96 5.46 9.70
C CYS A 126 17.81 4.72 10.73
N ASP A 127 17.83 5.16 11.99
CA ASP A 127 18.53 4.46 13.07
C ASP A 127 17.86 3.15 13.49
N LEU A 128 16.59 2.95 13.11
CA LEU A 128 15.84 1.71 13.36
C LEU A 128 16.12 0.63 12.31
N ILE A 129 16.83 0.96 11.23
CA ILE A 129 17.14 0.06 10.12
C ILE A 129 18.39 -0.76 10.44
N VAL A 130 18.29 -2.08 10.29
CA VAL A 130 19.38 -3.03 10.60
C VAL A 130 20.31 -3.23 9.41
N LYS A 131 19.77 -3.43 8.21
CA LYS A 131 20.54 -3.63 6.99
C LYS A 131 21.28 -2.35 6.60
N SER A 132 22.62 -2.44 6.58
CA SER A 132 23.52 -1.32 6.25
C SER A 132 23.15 -0.63 4.94
N ASP A 133 22.84 -1.40 3.90
CA ASP A 133 22.59 -0.88 2.56
C ASP A 133 21.27 -0.09 2.52
N ILE A 134 20.24 -0.59 3.21
CA ILE A 134 18.95 0.10 3.35
C ILE A 134 19.11 1.35 4.24
N LYS A 135 19.91 1.26 5.31
CA LYS A 135 20.20 2.40 6.20
C LYS A 135 20.93 3.51 5.45
N GLY A 136 21.94 3.16 4.64
CA GLY A 136 22.67 4.12 3.79
C GLY A 136 21.71 4.86 2.86
N LYS A 137 20.87 4.13 2.12
CA LYS A 137 19.84 4.71 1.25
C LYS A 137 18.85 5.59 2.02
N CYS A 138 18.50 5.22 3.24
CA CYS A 138 17.61 6.01 4.09
C CYS A 138 18.22 7.37 4.45
N VAL A 139 19.48 7.38 4.87
CA VAL A 139 20.19 8.62 5.20
C VAL A 139 20.32 9.52 3.97
N GLU A 140 20.64 8.95 2.80
CA GLU A 140 20.71 9.70 1.54
C GLU A 140 19.37 10.34 1.16
N ASN A 141 18.25 9.62 1.31
CA ASN A 141 16.91 10.11 0.95
C ASN A 141 16.32 11.14 1.93
N THR A 142 16.92 11.28 3.11
CA THR A 142 16.45 12.13 4.22
C THR A 142 17.38 13.29 4.57
N ALA A 143 18.58 13.34 3.99
CA ALA A 143 19.48 14.49 4.02
C ALA A 143 18.94 15.67 3.20
#